data_AF-A0A914D5S1-F1
#
_entry.id   AF-A0A914D5S1-F1
#
_cell.length_a   1.000
_cell.length_b   1.000
_cell.length_c   1.000
_cell.angle_alpha   90.00
_cell.angle_beta   90.00
_cell.angle_gamma   90.00
#
_symmetry.space_group_name_H-M   'P 1'
#
loop_
_entity.id
_entity.type
_entity.pdbx_description
1 polymer ?
#
loop_
_entity_poly.entity_id
_entity_poly.type
_entity_poly.pdbx_seq_one_letter_code
_entity_poly.pdbx_strand_id
1 'polypeptide(L)'
;MKDRIVVDINPQTKLWKLTENPSPYGNYENETLLAVAYRAIFVNEALVGVAGIEFLYDSLVELMKKFGCSPKDESARCFLLDEHAYVVYSSQPDISYSEYLASQDKKSTGKSSALGGFFGHLNRVTEWTMELLIKKGFYH
;
A
#
# COMPACT_ATOMS: atom_id res chain seq x y z
N MET A 1 -4.51 7.82 -17.28
CA MET A 1 -4.14 8.58 -16.06
C MET A 1 -4.90 9.89 -15.91
N LYS A 2 -5.28 10.57 -17.00
CA LYS A 2 -6.20 11.72 -16.90
C LYS A 2 -7.46 11.30 -16.12
N ASP A 3 -7.84 12.12 -15.15
CA ASP A 3 -9.00 11.93 -14.26
C ASP A 3 -8.94 10.77 -13.26
N ARG A 4 -7.77 10.18 -13.02
CA ARG A 4 -7.59 9.16 -11.97
C ARG A 4 -6.90 9.74 -10.74
N ILE A 5 -7.29 9.22 -9.57
CA ILE A 5 -6.57 9.43 -8.32
C ILE A 5 -5.71 8.19 -8.12
N VAL A 6 -4.41 8.39 -7.98
CA VAL A 6 -3.44 7.34 -7.66
C VAL A 6 -3.21 7.36 -6.17
N VAL A 7 -3.19 6.18 -5.55
CA VAL A 7 -2.80 6.02 -4.14
C VAL A 7 -1.53 5.20 -4.10
N ASP A 8 -0.53 5.70 -3.35
CA ASP A 8 0.76 5.05 -3.24
C ASP A 8 1.31 5.20 -1.81
N ILE A 9 2.29 4.37 -1.46
CA ILE A 9 3.08 4.47 -0.23
C ILE A 9 4.44 5.02 -0.62
N ASN A 10 4.87 6.13 -0.03
CA ASN A 10 6.20 6.66 -0.28
C ASN A 10 7.26 5.86 0.51
N PRO A 11 8.12 5.06 -0.16
CA PRO A 11 9.12 4.25 0.52
C PRO A 11 10.32 5.05 1.02
N GLN A 12 10.49 6.29 0.55
CA GLN A 12 11.66 7.12 0.82
C GLN A 12 11.44 8.06 2.02
N THR A 13 10.20 8.22 2.44
CA THR A 13 9.83 9.14 3.52
C THR A 13 9.18 8.37 4.66
N LYS A 14 9.66 8.63 5.87
CA LYS A 14 9.07 8.13 7.10
C LYS A 14 8.65 9.26 8.00
N LEU A 15 7.54 9.05 8.68
CA LEU A 15 7.01 9.99 9.65
C LEU A 15 7.30 9.48 11.05
N TRP A 16 8.15 10.20 11.76
CA TRP A 16 8.54 9.87 13.13
C TRP A 16 7.41 10.15 14.10
N LYS A 17 7.19 9.22 15.03
CA LYS A 17 6.33 9.39 16.20
C LYS A 17 7.22 9.73 17.40
N LEU A 18 6.73 10.60 18.28
CA LEU A 18 7.46 11.00 19.49
C LEU A 18 7.69 9.83 20.46
N THR A 19 6.78 8.86 20.43
CA THR A 19 6.80 7.67 21.30
C THR A 19 6.62 6.42 20.47
N GLU A 20 7.35 5.38 20.84
CA GLU A 20 7.11 4.04 20.33
C GLU A 20 5.77 3.53 20.83
N ASN A 21 4.89 3.18 19.90
CA ASN A 21 3.54 2.68 20.18
C ASN A 21 3.25 1.49 19.26
N PRO A 22 2.30 0.61 19.63
CA PRO A 22 1.87 -0.44 18.72
C PRO A 22 1.28 0.17 17.44
N SER A 23 1.79 -0.23 16.29
CA SER A 23 1.18 0.04 14.98
C SER A 23 -0.13 -0.72 14.85
N PRO A 24 -0.99 -0.40 13.86
CA PRO A 24 -2.20 -1.17 13.59
C PRO A 24 -1.96 -2.66 13.30
N TYR A 25 -0.74 -3.05 12.93
CA TYR A 25 -0.32 -4.45 12.79
C TYR A 25 0.17 -5.08 14.12
N GLY A 26 0.23 -4.31 15.20
CA GLY A 26 0.62 -4.74 16.54
C GLY A 26 2.13 -4.77 16.80
N ASN A 27 2.94 -4.27 15.87
CA ASN A 27 4.39 -4.13 16.07
C ASN A 27 4.67 -2.83 16.82
N TYR A 28 5.56 -2.84 17.80
CA TYR A 28 5.98 -1.60 18.47
C TYR A 28 6.89 -0.82 17.52
N GLU A 29 6.43 0.37 17.11
CA GLU A 29 7.12 1.19 16.12
C GLU A 29 7.07 2.67 16.53
N ASN A 30 8.19 3.36 16.31
CA ASN A 30 8.30 4.82 16.50
C ASN A 30 8.19 5.60 15.18
N GLU A 31 7.74 4.95 14.12
CA GLU A 31 7.56 5.53 12.79
C GLU A 31 6.28 4.99 12.12
N THR A 32 5.84 5.68 11.07
CA THR A 32 4.82 5.22 10.13
C THR A 32 5.23 5.56 8.71
N LEU A 33 4.69 4.80 7.77
CA LEU A 33 4.79 5.09 6.35
C LEU A 33 3.93 6.31 5.98
N LEU A 34 4.36 7.04 4.96
CA LEU A 34 3.60 8.10 4.34
C LEU A 34 2.79 7.51 3.18
N ALA A 35 1.47 7.60 3.27
CA ALA A 35 0.59 7.30 2.14
C ALA A 35 0.22 8.61 1.43
N VAL A 36 0.18 8.57 0.10
CA VAL A 36 -0.13 9.71 -0.75
C VAL A 36 -1.29 9.35 -1.66
N ALA A 37 -2.23 10.27 -1.82
CA ALA A 37 -3.21 10.20 -2.89
C ALA A 37 -3.08 11.44 -3.76
N TYR A 38 -2.86 11.27 -5.06
CA TYR A 38 -2.59 12.39 -5.96
C TYR A 38 -3.29 12.24 -7.31
N ARG A 39 -3.52 13.38 -7.96
CA ARG A 39 -4.14 13.48 -9.28
C ARG A 39 -3.44 14.55 -10.10
N ALA A 40 -3.14 14.20 -11.34
CA ALA A 40 -2.67 15.14 -12.35
C ALA A 40 -3.81 16.07 -12.81
N ILE A 41 -3.54 17.37 -12.87
CA ILE A 41 -4.46 18.43 -13.30
C ILE A 41 -4.15 18.78 -14.75
N PHE A 42 -5.18 18.76 -15.58
CA PHE A 42 -5.07 19.06 -17.00
C PHE A 42 -5.96 20.26 -17.38
N VAL A 43 -5.45 21.12 -18.26
CA VAL A 43 -6.21 22.20 -18.91
C VAL A 43 -6.00 22.05 -20.41
N ASN A 44 -7.07 21.86 -21.18
CA ASN A 44 -7.02 21.66 -22.65
C ASN A 44 -5.98 20.61 -23.07
N GLU A 45 -6.00 19.43 -22.44
CA GLU A 45 -5.05 18.32 -22.64
C GLU A 45 -3.61 18.59 -22.17
N ALA A 46 -3.25 19.80 -21.77
CA ALA A 46 -1.93 20.10 -21.20
C ALA A 46 -1.90 19.76 -19.70
N LEU A 47 -0.86 19.04 -19.25
CA LEU A 47 -0.58 18.83 -17.83
C LEU A 47 -0.11 20.16 -17.24
N VAL A 48 -0.88 20.69 -16.27
CA VAL A 48 -0.57 21.99 -15.62
C VAL A 48 -0.08 21.84 -14.19
N GLY A 49 -0.24 20.67 -13.58
CA GLY A 49 0.24 20.41 -12.23
C GLY A 49 -0.27 19.09 -11.65
N VAL A 50 0.05 18.89 -10.37
CA VAL A 50 -0.40 17.74 -9.57
C VAL A 50 -0.96 18.28 -8.26
N ALA A 51 -2.14 17.82 -7.87
CA ALA A 51 -2.67 18.02 -6.53
C ALA A 51 -2.67 16.70 -5.79
N GLY A 52 -2.33 16.73 -4.51
CA GLY A 52 -2.31 15.53 -3.68
C GLY A 52 -2.57 15.82 -2.22
N ILE A 53 -2.86 14.75 -1.49
CA ILE A 53 -3.00 14.72 -0.05
C ILE A 53 -2.06 13.67 0.52
N GLU A 54 -1.49 14.01 1.67
CA GLU A 54 -0.61 13.16 2.46
C GLU A 54 -1.36 12.70 3.70
N PHE A 55 -1.22 11.43 4.06
CA PHE A 55 -1.82 10.89 5.28
C PHE A 55 -0.95 9.77 5.87
N LEU A 56 -1.13 9.55 7.16
CA LEU A 56 -0.45 8.47 7.87
C LEU A 56 -0.95 7.14 7.32
N TYR A 57 -0.04 6.23 6.99
CA TYR A 57 -0.42 4.87 6.59
C TYR A 57 -1.25 4.17 7.69
N ASP A 58 -0.98 4.44 8.96
CA ASP A 58 -1.84 4.01 10.07
C ASP A 58 -3.32 4.37 9.88
N SER A 59 -3.59 5.58 9.38
CA SER A 59 -4.96 6.04 9.13
C SER A 59 -5.63 5.27 8.00
N LEU A 60 -4.86 4.87 6.98
CA LEU A 60 -5.34 3.98 5.92
C LEU A 60 -5.67 2.60 6.49
N VAL A 61 -4.81 2.04 7.33
CA VAL A 61 -5.03 0.72 7.92
C VAL A 61 -6.28 0.71 8.81
N GLU A 62 -6.47 1.74 9.63
CA GLU A 62 -7.68 1.89 10.44
C GLU A 62 -8.94 2.08 9.59
N LEU A 63 -8.83 2.72 8.42
CA LEU A 63 -9.94 2.80 7.46
C LEU A 63 -10.27 1.41 6.87
N MET A 64 -9.25 0.63 6.47
CA MET A 64 -9.46 -0.72 5.93
C MET A 64 -10.11 -1.64 6.95
N LYS A 65 -9.73 -1.53 8.23
CA LYS A 65 -10.37 -2.24 9.34
C LYS A 65 -11.87 -1.95 9.43
N LYS A 66 -12.31 -0.70 9.24
CA LYS A 66 -13.73 -0.32 9.24
C LYS A 66 -14.51 -0.96 8.08
N PHE A 67 -13.83 -1.31 6.99
CA PHE A 67 -14.43 -2.03 5.85
C PHE A 67 -14.41 -3.56 6.01
N GLY A 68 -14.05 -4.08 7.18
CA GLY A 68 -13.96 -5.53 7.42
C GLY A 68 -12.65 -6.16 6.92
N CYS A 69 -11.67 -5.34 6.56
CA CYS A 69 -10.33 -5.78 6.20
C CYS A 69 -9.38 -5.40 7.34
N SER A 70 -9.53 -6.04 8.49
CA SER A 70 -8.65 -5.79 9.63
C SER A 70 -7.31 -6.50 9.41
N PRO A 71 -6.17 -5.90 9.82
CA PRO A 71 -4.92 -6.63 9.92
C PRO A 71 -5.07 -7.91 10.75
N LYS A 72 -4.38 -8.97 10.35
CA LYS A 72 -4.37 -10.29 11.02
C LYS A 72 -5.74 -10.98 11.06
N ASP A 73 -6.69 -10.58 10.21
CA ASP A 73 -7.93 -11.31 10.04
C ASP A 73 -7.65 -12.63 9.28
N GLU A 74 -7.91 -13.76 9.93
CA GLU A 74 -7.72 -15.08 9.33
C GLU A 74 -8.91 -15.51 8.45
N SER A 75 -10.07 -14.85 8.59
CA SER A 75 -11.28 -15.18 7.84
C SER A 75 -11.22 -14.70 6.39
N ALA A 76 -10.51 -13.60 6.12
CA ALA A 76 -10.34 -13.03 4.79
C ALA A 76 -8.97 -12.36 4.62
N ARG A 77 -8.33 -12.61 3.47
CA ARG A 77 -7.12 -11.88 3.05
C ARG A 77 -7.53 -10.73 2.15
N CYS A 78 -7.40 -9.51 2.66
CA CYS A 78 -7.69 -8.30 1.92
C CYS A 78 -6.42 -7.66 1.37
N PHE A 79 -6.52 -7.13 0.17
CA PHE A 79 -5.51 -6.28 -0.44
C PHE A 79 -6.17 -5.03 -1.02
N LEU A 80 -5.50 -3.89 -0.90
CA LEU A 80 -5.78 -2.72 -1.71
C LEU A 80 -4.71 -2.64 -2.77
N LEU A 81 -5.13 -2.58 -4.03
CA LEU A 81 -4.25 -2.53 -5.19
C LEU A 81 -4.37 -1.16 -5.85
N ASP A 82 -3.25 -0.61 -6.32
CA ASP A 82 -3.25 0.56 -7.19
C ASP A 82 -3.71 0.18 -8.62
N GLU A 83 -3.74 1.16 -9.53
CA GLU A 83 -4.12 0.89 -10.92
C GLU A 83 -3.14 0.00 -11.71
N HIS A 84 -1.94 -0.25 -11.18
CA HIS A 84 -0.92 -1.10 -11.77
C HIS A 84 -0.77 -2.44 -11.04
N ALA A 85 -1.71 -2.76 -10.14
CA ALA A 85 -1.76 -3.97 -9.32
C ALA A 85 -0.59 -4.12 -8.33
N TYR A 86 0.05 -3.02 -7.94
CA TYR A 86 0.92 -2.97 -6.77
C TYR A 86 0.10 -2.87 -5.49
N VAL A 87 0.59 -3.53 -4.44
CA VAL A 87 -0.11 -3.58 -3.16
C VAL A 87 0.14 -2.31 -2.35
N VAL A 88 -0.92 -1.55 -2.15
CA VAL A 88 -0.96 -0.36 -1.28
C VAL A 88 -1.37 -0.73 0.15
N TYR A 89 -2.16 -1.78 0.33
CA TYR A 89 -2.50 -2.31 1.65
C TYR A 89 -2.64 -3.82 1.62
N SER A 90 -2.30 -4.49 2.72
CA SER A 90 -2.47 -5.94 2.89
C SER A 90 -2.91 -6.24 4.31
N SER A 91 -3.90 -7.13 4.49
CA SER A 91 -4.31 -7.59 5.82
C SER A 91 -3.40 -8.65 6.41
N GLN A 92 -2.36 -9.08 5.67
CA GLN A 92 -1.45 -10.12 6.12
C GLN A 92 -0.78 -9.76 7.45
N PRO A 93 -0.55 -10.76 8.32
CA PRO A 93 0.26 -10.55 9.51
C PRO A 93 1.70 -10.15 9.13
N ASP A 94 2.41 -9.58 10.10
CA ASP A 94 3.85 -9.30 10.04
C ASP A 94 4.29 -8.16 9.11
N ILE A 95 3.45 -7.16 8.88
CA ILE A 95 3.89 -5.90 8.24
C ILE A 95 4.59 -5.04 9.28
N SER A 96 5.92 -4.95 9.18
CA SER A 96 6.77 -3.98 9.89
C SER A 96 7.13 -2.83 8.96
N TYR A 97 6.86 -1.60 9.38
CA TYR A 97 7.19 -0.38 8.63
C TYR A 97 8.69 -0.18 8.56
N SER A 98 9.39 -0.41 9.68
CA SER A 98 10.85 -0.33 9.73
C SER A 98 11.54 -1.32 8.79
N GLU A 99 11.05 -2.56 8.72
CA GLU A 99 11.58 -3.58 7.79
C GLU A 99 11.25 -3.23 6.33
N TYR A 100 10.03 -2.75 6.06
CA TYR A 100 9.65 -2.28 4.74
C TYR A 100 10.57 -1.16 4.26
N LEU A 101 10.78 -0.11 5.06
CA LEU A 101 11.66 1.01 4.72
C LEU A 101 13.12 0.54 4.53
N ALA A 102 13.63 -0.30 5.43
CA ALA A 102 14.99 -0.84 5.32
C ALA A 102 15.20 -1.69 4.04
N SER A 103 14.16 -2.38 3.57
CA SER A 103 14.20 -3.17 2.34
C SER A 103 14.30 -2.33 1.07
N GLN A 104 13.92 -1.05 1.13
CA GLN A 104 13.99 -0.12 0.01
C GLN A 104 15.38 0.52 -0.09
N ASP A 105 16.05 0.72 1.05
CA ASP A 105 17.38 1.36 1.12
C ASP A 105 18.55 0.43 0.74
N LYS A 106 18.41 -0.90 0.87
CA LYS A 106 19.44 -1.90 0.52
C LYS A 106 18.82 -3.20 0.03
N LYS A 107 19.56 -3.99 -0.77
CA LYS A 107 19.26 -5.39 -1.18
C LYS A 107 19.12 -6.33 0.04
N SER A 108 18.13 -6.10 0.89
CA SER A 108 17.85 -6.95 2.04
C SER A 108 17.21 -8.24 1.52
N THR A 109 17.73 -9.37 1.97
CA THR A 109 17.23 -10.73 1.70
C THR A 109 16.16 -11.15 2.72
N GLY A 110 15.60 -10.20 3.46
CA GLY A 110 14.53 -10.42 4.42
C GLY A 110 13.21 -10.77 3.74
N LYS A 111 12.25 -11.25 4.53
CA LYS A 111 10.90 -11.60 4.06
C LYS A 111 10.27 -10.35 3.42
N SER A 112 10.07 -10.38 2.10
CA SER A 112 9.49 -9.24 1.38
C SER A 112 8.13 -8.91 1.97
N SER A 113 7.96 -7.69 2.47
CA SER A 113 6.63 -7.16 2.75
C SER A 113 5.77 -7.27 1.50
N ALA A 114 4.48 -7.56 1.67
CA ALA A 114 3.54 -7.53 0.57
C ALA A 114 3.40 -6.11 -0.01
N LEU A 115 3.62 -5.08 0.80
CA LEU A 115 3.50 -3.67 0.40
C LEU A 115 4.50 -3.32 -0.70
N GLY A 116 4.03 -2.60 -1.72
CA GLY A 116 4.81 -2.22 -2.90
C GLY A 116 5.17 -3.38 -3.83
N GLY A 117 4.84 -4.62 -3.47
CA GLY A 117 5.00 -5.79 -4.34
C GLY A 117 3.92 -5.84 -5.40
N PHE A 118 4.25 -6.36 -6.59
CA PHE A 118 3.25 -6.69 -7.60
C PHE A 118 2.38 -7.85 -7.10
N PHE A 119 1.07 -7.65 -7.02
CA PHE A 119 0.14 -8.59 -6.39
C PHE A 119 0.24 -10.00 -6.96
N GLY A 120 0.34 -10.13 -8.30
CA GLY A 120 0.43 -11.42 -8.99
C GLY A 120 1.68 -12.24 -8.65
N HIS A 121 2.71 -11.65 -8.05
CA HIS A 121 3.97 -12.34 -7.72
C HIS A 121 4.09 -12.74 -6.25
N LEU A 122 3.10 -12.42 -5.40
CA LEU A 122 3.20 -12.70 -3.96
C LEU A 122 3.12 -14.20 -3.65
N ASN A 123 2.18 -14.92 -4.28
CA ASN A 123 2.05 -16.37 -4.18
C ASN A 123 1.07 -16.90 -5.25
N ARG A 124 0.93 -18.22 -5.33
CA ARG A 124 0.06 -18.88 -6.31
C ARG A 124 -1.41 -18.45 -6.26
N VAL A 125 -1.94 -18.11 -5.08
CA VAL A 125 -3.33 -17.67 -4.97
C VAL A 125 -3.50 -16.27 -5.55
N THR A 126 -2.54 -15.37 -5.31
CA THR A 126 -2.58 -14.01 -5.86
C THR A 126 -2.31 -13.99 -7.36
N GLU A 127 -1.45 -14.87 -7.87
CA GLU A 127 -1.24 -15.12 -9.31
C GLU A 127 -2.55 -15.49 -10.02
N TRP A 128 -3.23 -16.54 -9.56
CA TRP A 128 -4.52 -16.95 -10.12
C TRP A 128 -5.61 -15.89 -9.99
N THR A 129 -5.62 -15.16 -8.88
CA THR A 129 -6.56 -14.05 -8.69
C THR A 129 -6.29 -12.94 -9.70
N MET A 130 -5.01 -12.62 -9.96
CA MET A 130 -4.61 -11.63 -10.95
C MET A 130 -5.00 -12.04 -12.38
N GLU A 131 -4.78 -13.30 -12.76
CA GLU A 131 -5.25 -13.84 -14.05
C GLU A 131 -6.76 -13.67 -14.23
N LEU A 132 -7.54 -13.92 -13.17
CA LEU A 132 -8.99 -13.72 -13.20
C LEU A 132 -9.36 -12.24 -13.36
N LEU A 133 -8.68 -11.33 -12.63
CA LEU A 133 -8.92 -9.89 -12.73
C LEU A 133 -8.62 -9.36 -14.14
N ILE A 134 -7.54 -9.83 -14.78
CA ILE A 134 -7.21 -9.50 -16.18
C ILE A 134 -8.27 -10.05 -17.12
N LYS A 135 -8.65 -11.32 -16.98
CA LYS A 135 -9.69 -11.95 -17.81
C LYS A 135 -11.05 -11.25 -17.69
N LYS A 136 -11.33 -10.61 -16.55
CA LYS A 136 -12.55 -9.83 -16.29
C LYS A 136 -12.43 -8.35 -16.70
N GLY A 137 -11.26 -7.91 -17.16
CA GLY A 137 -11.03 -6.54 -17.64
C GLY A 137 -10.86 -5.50 -16.54
N PHE A 138 -10.59 -5.90 -15.29
CA PHE A 138 -10.24 -4.95 -14.23
C PHE A 138 -8.82 -4.39 -14.39
N TYR A 139 -7.92 -5.19 -14.96
CA TYR A 139 -6.55 -4.84 -15.29
C TYR A 139 -6.24 -5.27 -16.73
N HIS A 140 -5.19 -4.69 -17.32
CA HIS A 140 -4.79 -4.88 -18.72
C HIS A 140 -3.35 -5.36 -18.83
#